data_AF-A0A8T0CYY1-F1
#
_entry.id   AF-A0A8T0CYY1-F1
#
_cell.length_a   1.000
_cell.length_b   1.000
_cell.length_c   1.000
_cell.angle_alpha   90.00
_cell.angle_beta   90.00
_cell.angle_gamma   90.00
#
_symmetry.space_group_name_H-M   'P 1'
#
loop_
_entity.id
_entity.type
_entity.pdbx_description
1 polymer ?
#
loop_
_entity_poly.entity_id
_entity_poly.type
_entity_poly.pdbx_seq_one_letter_code
_entity_poly.pdbx_strand_id
1 'polypeptide(L)'
;MNLISSDAQHFTTLMPYVHVVWSGPFQIVVAIVLLWRELGPSVLAGIGVLLLLLPFNAVIARLSKTVQEKKFMAADSRVKIISEILNGIRVIKLYAWEPSFITEVNRLRQKEVHYLRRFAYLQSASFLWTCAPFLVALSTFGVFVMVSDQNILDAQKAFVSLTLFNILRFPLFMFPMVTSSLIQAYVSCMRLNHFLQLIELIPGSVLHEDTPGVAAVIERGVFGWNPEEEPVLHK
;
A
#
# COMPACT_ATOMS: atom_id res chain seq x y z
N MET A 1 12.73 16.15 7.47
CA MET A 1 12.56 16.16 6.00
C MET A 1 11.77 14.95 5.49
N ASN A 2 12.13 13.69 5.77
CA ASN A 2 11.42 12.52 5.23
C ASN A 2 9.93 12.39 5.62
N LEU A 3 9.52 12.87 6.81
CA LEU A 3 8.14 12.79 7.27
C LEU A 3 7.18 13.68 6.47
N ILE A 4 7.54 14.94 6.21
CA ILE A 4 6.69 15.88 5.45
C ILE A 4 6.57 15.44 3.99
N SER A 5 7.66 14.94 3.39
CA SER A 5 7.61 14.38 2.03
C SER A 5 6.74 13.13 1.94
N SER A 6 6.78 12.25 2.95
CA SER A 6 5.88 11.09 3.03
C SER A 6 4.41 11.52 3.21
N ASP A 7 4.16 12.55 4.03
CA ASP A 7 2.83 13.08 4.30
C ASP A 7 2.20 13.71 3.04
N ALA A 8 2.98 14.47 2.28
CA ALA A 8 2.56 15.01 0.99
C ALA A 8 2.25 13.90 -0.03
N GLN A 9 2.96 12.77 0.04
CA GLN A 9 2.74 11.64 -0.86
C GLN A 9 1.39 10.93 -0.62
N HIS A 10 0.87 10.94 0.61
CA HIS A 10 -0.46 10.42 0.90
C HIS A 10 -1.57 11.23 0.21
N PHE A 11 -1.41 12.55 0.09
CA PHE A 11 -2.37 13.38 -0.64
C PHE A 11 -2.33 13.13 -2.15
N THR A 12 -1.15 13.09 -2.75
CA THR A 12 -1.01 12.85 -4.19
C THR A 12 -1.50 11.47 -4.60
N THR A 13 -1.40 10.47 -3.72
CA THR A 13 -1.95 9.13 -3.96
C THR A 13 -3.47 9.05 -3.73
N LEU A 14 -4.05 9.85 -2.84
CA LEU A 14 -5.50 9.88 -2.61
C LEU A 14 -6.25 10.63 -3.71
N MET A 15 -5.70 11.73 -4.23
CA MET A 15 -6.40 12.67 -5.11
C MET A 15 -7.05 12.04 -6.35
N PRO A 16 -6.41 11.09 -7.06
CA PRO A 16 -7.04 10.41 -8.20
C PRO A 16 -8.29 9.60 -7.82
N TYR A 17 -8.43 9.21 -6.55
CA TYR A 17 -9.47 8.28 -6.08
C TYR A 17 -10.48 8.91 -5.12
N VAL A 18 -10.37 10.21 -4.81
CA VAL A 18 -11.24 10.88 -3.83
C VAL A 18 -12.72 10.76 -4.20
N HIS A 19 -13.06 10.78 -5.50
CA HIS A 19 -14.44 10.66 -5.95
C HIS A 19 -15.04 9.27 -5.70
N VAL A 20 -14.21 8.23 -5.53
CA VAL A 20 -14.67 6.87 -5.20
C VAL A 20 -15.32 6.80 -3.82
N VAL A 21 -15.01 7.73 -2.91
CA VAL A 21 -15.59 7.78 -1.55
C VAL A 21 -17.12 7.89 -1.62
N TRP A 22 -17.66 8.75 -2.49
CA TRP A 22 -19.10 8.93 -2.64
C TRP A 22 -19.68 8.13 -3.80
N SER A 23 -18.94 8.00 -4.92
CA SER A 23 -19.43 7.28 -6.09
C SER A 23 -19.41 5.76 -5.90
N GLY A 24 -18.48 5.22 -5.10
CA GLY A 24 -18.36 3.79 -4.82
C GLY A 24 -19.61 3.21 -4.14
N PRO A 25 -20.06 3.77 -2.99
CA PRO A 25 -21.30 3.34 -2.35
C PRO A 25 -22.52 3.47 -3.26
N PHE A 26 -22.62 4.59 -3.99
CA PHE A 26 -23.72 4.80 -4.95
C PHE A 26 -23.73 3.71 -6.04
N GLN A 27 -22.58 3.41 -6.62
CA GLN A 27 -22.42 2.37 -7.65
C GLN A 27 -22.75 0.98 -7.10
N ILE A 28 -22.35 0.66 -5.87
CA ILE A 28 -22.68 -0.60 -5.20
C ILE A 28 -24.20 -0.74 -5.04
N VAL A 29 -24.86 0.30 -4.51
CA VAL A 29 -26.31 0.28 -4.29
C VAL A 29 -27.07 0.12 -5.61
N VAL A 30 -26.75 0.93 -6.62
CA VAL A 30 -27.41 0.86 -7.93
C VAL A 30 -27.21 -0.50 -8.59
N ALA A 31 -25.99 -1.04 -8.58
CA ALA A 31 -25.71 -2.34 -9.17
C ALA A 31 -26.47 -3.48 -8.47
N ILE A 32 -26.54 -3.45 -7.13
CA ILE A 32 -27.30 -4.46 -6.36
C ILE A 32 -28.80 -4.36 -6.64
N VAL A 33 -29.37 -3.15 -6.71
CA VAL A 33 -30.80 -2.96 -7.03
C VAL A 33 -31.12 -3.47 -8.42
N LEU A 34 -30.28 -3.19 -9.42
CA LEU A 34 -30.48 -3.68 -10.79
C LEU A 34 -30.33 -5.21 -10.87
N LEU A 35 -29.33 -5.78 -10.19
CA LEU A 35 -29.18 -7.23 -10.11
C LEU A 35 -30.41 -7.88 -9.46
N TRP A 36 -30.91 -7.30 -8.36
CA TRP A 36 -32.08 -7.81 -7.66
C TRP A 36 -33.33 -7.77 -8.54
N ARG A 37 -33.45 -6.76 -9.41
CA ARG A 37 -34.55 -6.68 -10.37
C ARG A 37 -34.49 -7.79 -11.43
N GLU A 38 -33.30 -8.14 -11.91
CA GLU A 38 -33.11 -9.15 -12.96
C GLU A 38 -33.18 -10.59 -12.44
N LEU A 39 -32.61 -10.85 -11.26
CA LEU A 39 -32.38 -12.20 -10.73
C LEU A 39 -33.00 -12.45 -9.35
N GLY A 40 -33.64 -11.43 -8.75
CA GLY A 40 -34.30 -11.57 -7.45
C GLY A 40 -33.34 -11.96 -6.31
N PRO A 41 -33.80 -12.79 -5.35
CA PRO A 41 -33.00 -13.20 -4.20
C PRO A 41 -31.73 -13.99 -4.54
N SER A 42 -31.64 -14.59 -5.73
CA SER A 42 -30.49 -15.42 -6.15
C SER A 42 -29.19 -14.63 -6.21
N VAL A 43 -29.26 -13.30 -6.34
CA VAL A 43 -28.11 -12.37 -6.32
C VAL A 43 -27.31 -12.48 -5.02
N LEU A 44 -27.95 -12.83 -3.90
CA LEU A 44 -27.29 -12.97 -2.61
C LEU A 44 -26.20 -14.06 -2.63
N ALA A 45 -26.38 -15.11 -3.42
CA ALA A 45 -25.35 -16.14 -3.59
C ALA A 45 -24.10 -15.59 -4.26
N GLY A 46 -24.26 -14.82 -5.33
CA GLY A 46 -23.15 -14.16 -6.04
C GLY A 46 -22.43 -13.13 -5.18
N ILE A 47 -23.18 -12.29 -4.46
CA ILE A 47 -22.60 -11.33 -3.51
C ILE A 47 -21.85 -12.07 -2.40
N GLY A 48 -22.39 -13.18 -1.88
CA GLY A 48 -21.73 -14.01 -0.88
C GLY A 48 -20.38 -14.55 -1.37
N VAL A 49 -20.33 -15.11 -2.58
CA VAL A 49 -19.07 -15.56 -3.19
C VAL A 49 -18.08 -14.40 -3.36
N LEU A 50 -18.56 -13.24 -3.81
CA LEU A 50 -17.71 -12.07 -4.01
C LEU A 50 -17.12 -11.56 -2.68
N LEU A 51 -17.93 -11.50 -1.62
CA LEU A 51 -17.51 -11.13 -0.28
C LEU A 51 -16.54 -12.14 0.35
N LEU A 52 -16.63 -13.44 0.01
CA LEU A 52 -15.67 -14.46 0.44
C LEU A 52 -14.33 -14.40 -0.32
N LEU A 53 -14.36 -14.02 -1.61
CA LEU A 53 -13.15 -13.88 -2.41
C LEU A 53 -12.29 -12.68 -2.00
N LEU A 54 -12.88 -11.61 -1.46
CA LEU A 54 -12.16 -10.44 -0.95
C LEU A 54 -11.15 -10.77 0.17
N PRO A 55 -11.54 -11.38 1.31
CA PRO A 55 -10.62 -11.73 2.38
C PRO A 55 -9.62 -12.81 1.94
N PHE A 56 -10.04 -13.77 1.11
CA PHE A 56 -9.12 -14.74 0.53
C PHE A 56 -7.98 -14.05 -0.24
N ASN A 57 -8.32 -13.13 -1.15
CA ASN A 57 -7.33 -12.38 -1.91
C ASN A 57 -6.46 -11.49 -1.01
N ALA A 58 -7.04 -10.88 0.03
CA ALA A 58 -6.30 -10.08 1.00
C ALA A 58 -5.27 -10.91 1.79
N VAL A 59 -5.61 -12.13 2.19
CA VAL A 59 -4.67 -13.05 2.88
C VAL A 59 -3.54 -13.47 1.95
N ILE A 60 -3.85 -13.86 0.70
CA ILE A 60 -2.83 -14.20 -0.30
C ILE A 60 -1.89 -13.02 -0.56
N ALA A 61 -2.43 -11.80 -0.70
CA ALA A 61 -1.65 -10.58 -0.89
C ALA A 61 -0.70 -10.31 0.29
N ARG A 62 -1.19 -10.43 1.54
CA ARG A 62 -0.36 -10.25 2.74
C ARG A 62 0.77 -11.28 2.81
N LEU A 63 0.47 -12.55 2.57
CA LEU A 63 1.49 -13.61 2.58
C LEU A 63 2.50 -13.43 1.44
N SER A 64 2.03 -13.01 0.26
CA SER A 64 2.88 -12.70 -0.89
C SER A 64 3.87 -11.58 -0.57
N LYS A 65 3.42 -10.52 0.10
CA LYS A 65 4.28 -9.42 0.57
C LYS A 65 5.37 -9.93 1.51
N THR A 66 5.01 -10.71 2.53
CA THR A 66 5.97 -11.27 3.50
C THR A 66 7.02 -12.16 2.82
N VAL A 67 6.61 -13.00 1.87
CA VAL A 67 7.55 -13.86 1.13
C VAL A 67 8.42 -13.02 0.18
N GLN A 68 7.87 -11.97 -0.43
CA GLN A 68 8.60 -11.05 -1.29
C GLN A 68 9.69 -10.28 -0.54
N GLU A 69 9.43 -9.84 0.69
CA GLU A 69 10.44 -9.23 1.55
C GLU A 69 11.59 -10.20 1.85
N LYS A 70 11.27 -11.45 2.22
CA LYS A 70 12.29 -12.50 2.46
C LYS A 70 13.10 -12.81 1.20
N LYS A 71 12.46 -12.80 0.02
CA LYS A 71 13.13 -12.96 -1.27
C LYS A 71 14.15 -11.83 -1.49
N PHE A 72 13.77 -10.57 -1.24
CA PHE A 72 14.68 -9.43 -1.38
C PHE A 72 15.85 -9.50 -0.39
N MET A 73 15.60 -9.82 0.88
CA MET A 73 16.68 -9.98 1.88
C MET A 73 17.71 -11.05 1.47
N ALA A 74 17.24 -12.18 0.91
CA ALA A 74 18.13 -13.23 0.41
C ALA A 74 18.93 -12.78 -0.82
N ALA A 75 18.31 -12.04 -1.74
CA ALA A 75 18.97 -11.47 -2.90
C ALA A 75 20.04 -10.43 -2.50
N ASP A 76 19.74 -9.55 -1.56
CA ASP A 76 20.67 -8.53 -1.05
C ASP A 76 21.89 -9.16 -0.38
N SER A 77 21.67 -10.20 0.43
CA SER A 77 22.76 -10.97 1.05
C SER A 77 23.68 -11.60 0.00
N ARG A 78 23.11 -12.15 -1.09
CA ARG A 78 23.87 -12.72 -2.20
C ARG A 78 24.68 -11.65 -2.94
N VAL A 79 24.08 -10.50 -3.23
CA VAL A 79 24.77 -9.39 -3.90
C VAL A 79 25.90 -8.85 -3.03
N LYS A 80 25.68 -8.72 -1.72
CA LYS A 80 26.69 -8.27 -0.77
C LYS A 80 27.94 -9.16 -0.79
N ILE A 81 27.78 -10.48 -0.64
CA ILE A 81 28.94 -11.38 -0.63
C ILE A 81 29.67 -11.42 -1.98
N ILE A 82 28.94 -11.32 -3.09
CA ILE A 82 29.55 -11.20 -4.42
C ILE A 82 30.40 -9.93 -4.51
N SER A 83 29.89 -8.81 -3.98
CA SER A 83 30.67 -7.56 -3.93
C SER A 83 31.94 -7.70 -3.09
N GLU A 84 31.88 -8.39 -1.94
CA GLU A 84 33.04 -8.66 -1.09
C GLU A 84 34.08 -9.54 -1.82
N ILE A 85 33.62 -10.60 -2.51
CA ILE A 85 34.49 -11.47 -3.33
C ILE A 85 35.20 -10.67 -4.43
N LEU A 86 34.48 -9.80 -5.15
CA LEU A 86 35.05 -9.00 -6.23
C LEU A 86 36.09 -8.00 -5.72
N ASN A 87 35.81 -7.33 -4.60
CA ASN A 87 36.76 -6.43 -3.95
C ASN A 87 38.02 -7.18 -3.46
N GLY A 88 37.88 -8.42 -2.99
CA GLY A 88 38.96 -9.25 -2.44
C GLY A 88 39.58 -10.29 -3.39
N ILE A 89 39.30 -10.23 -4.70
CA ILE A 89 39.53 -11.36 -5.62
C ILE A 89 40.98 -11.86 -5.69
N ARG A 90 41.96 -10.96 -5.55
CA ARG A 90 43.39 -11.32 -5.58
C ARG A 90 43.79 -12.24 -4.43
N VAL A 91 43.27 -11.97 -3.22
CA VAL A 91 43.55 -12.78 -2.03
C VAL A 91 42.89 -14.15 -2.16
N ILE A 92 41.65 -14.19 -2.64
CA ILE A 92 40.92 -15.45 -2.83
C ILE A 92 41.66 -16.38 -3.80
N LYS A 93 42.17 -15.86 -4.92
CA LYS A 93 42.98 -16.63 -5.89
C LYS A 93 44.32 -17.07 -5.32
N LEU A 94 44.99 -16.23 -4.52
CA LEU A 94 46.28 -16.58 -3.91
C LEU A 94 46.19 -17.81 -3.01
N TYR A 95 45.07 -17.96 -2.28
CA TYR A 95 44.82 -19.07 -1.36
C TYR A 95 43.97 -20.21 -1.95
N ALA A 96 43.61 -20.13 -3.24
CA ALA A 96 42.73 -21.09 -3.91
C ALA A 96 41.37 -21.32 -3.17
N TRP A 97 40.80 -20.25 -2.59
CA TRP A 97 39.56 -20.31 -1.81
C TRP A 97 38.27 -20.23 -2.64
N GLU A 98 38.37 -20.18 -3.98
CA GLU A 98 37.22 -20.06 -4.88
C GLU A 98 36.12 -21.10 -4.63
N PRO A 99 36.42 -22.41 -4.46
CA PRO A 99 35.38 -23.43 -4.26
C PRO A 99 34.54 -23.20 -3.00
N SER A 100 35.17 -22.72 -1.93
CA SER A 100 34.50 -22.42 -0.65
C SER A 100 33.53 -21.25 -0.80
N PHE A 101 33.97 -20.15 -1.45
CA PHE A 101 33.11 -18.99 -1.71
C PHE A 101 31.97 -19.33 -2.69
N ILE A 102 32.22 -20.15 -3.72
CA ILE A 102 31.18 -20.62 -4.65
C ILE A 102 30.11 -21.42 -3.89
N THR A 103 30.52 -22.31 -2.99
CA THR A 103 29.58 -23.08 -2.16
C THR A 103 28.70 -22.15 -1.31
N GLU A 104 29.28 -21.12 -0.71
CA GLU A 104 28.54 -20.16 0.10
C GLU A 104 27.56 -19.31 -0.72
N VAL A 105 27.97 -18.82 -1.90
CA VAL A 105 27.08 -18.12 -2.84
C VAL A 105 25.93 -19.03 -3.28
N ASN A 106 26.20 -20.30 -3.57
CA ASN A 106 25.18 -21.28 -3.94
C ASN A 106 24.19 -21.55 -2.81
N ARG A 107 24.66 -21.59 -1.55
CA ARG A 107 23.79 -21.72 -0.37
C ARG A 107 22.80 -20.55 -0.27
N LEU A 108 23.25 -19.32 -0.50
CA LEU A 108 22.37 -18.13 -0.54
C LEU A 108 21.43 -18.17 -1.74
N ARG A 109 21.90 -18.62 -2.90
CA ARG A 109 21.08 -18.81 -4.11
C ARG A 109 19.94 -19.81 -3.87
N GLN A 110 20.21 -20.93 -3.19
CA GLN A 110 19.17 -21.90 -2.86
C GLN A 110 18.09 -21.31 -1.94
N LYS A 111 18.47 -20.49 -0.95
CA LYS A 111 17.51 -19.75 -0.10
C LYS A 111 16.66 -18.76 -0.90
N GLU A 112 17.28 -18.02 -1.82
CA GLU A 112 16.58 -17.09 -2.71
C GLU A 112 15.58 -17.84 -3.61
N VAL A 113 15.99 -18.94 -4.23
CA VAL A 113 15.13 -19.78 -5.09
C VAL A 113 13.98 -20.39 -4.30
N HIS A 114 14.19 -20.79 -3.05
CA HIS A 114 13.13 -21.27 -2.17
C HIS A 114 12.04 -20.23 -1.95
N TYR A 115 12.41 -18.98 -1.63
CA TYR A 115 11.44 -17.89 -1.49
C TYR A 115 10.81 -17.49 -2.81
N LEU A 116 11.56 -17.51 -3.92
CA LEU A 116 11.04 -17.27 -5.26
C LEU A 116 9.96 -18.29 -5.63
N ARG A 117 10.19 -19.58 -5.35
CA ARG A 117 9.21 -20.65 -5.61
C ARG A 117 7.95 -20.48 -4.76
N ARG A 118 8.10 -20.17 -3.47
CA ARG A 118 6.96 -19.87 -2.59
C ARG A 118 6.15 -18.67 -3.10
N PHE A 119 6.84 -17.61 -3.51
CA PHE A 119 6.19 -16.44 -4.10
C PHE A 119 5.41 -16.82 -5.37
N ALA A 120 6.00 -17.63 -6.25
CA ALA A 120 5.33 -18.11 -7.47
C ALA A 120 4.06 -18.91 -7.14
N TYR A 121 4.07 -19.81 -6.15
CA TYR A 121 2.87 -20.54 -5.75
C TYR A 121 1.75 -19.62 -5.21
N LEU A 122 2.10 -18.57 -4.49
CA LEU A 122 1.12 -17.59 -4.00
C LEU A 122 0.54 -16.74 -5.14
N GLN A 123 1.36 -16.38 -6.12
CA GLN A 123 0.89 -15.71 -7.34
C GLN A 123 -0.03 -16.65 -8.15
N SER A 124 0.28 -17.93 -8.24
CA SER A 124 -0.63 -18.92 -8.84
C SER A 124 -1.97 -19.02 -8.10
N ALA A 125 -1.97 -18.97 -6.77
CA ALA A 125 -3.22 -18.97 -5.99
C ALA A 125 -4.08 -17.71 -6.24
N SER A 126 -3.46 -16.60 -6.65
CA SER A 126 -4.17 -15.38 -7.04
C SER A 126 -4.99 -15.55 -8.33
N PHE A 127 -4.80 -16.64 -9.08
CA PHE A 127 -5.64 -17.01 -10.23
C PHE A 127 -7.13 -17.11 -9.89
N LEU A 128 -7.47 -17.44 -8.63
CA LEU A 128 -8.85 -17.49 -8.17
C LEU A 128 -9.56 -16.13 -8.33
N TRP A 129 -8.81 -15.03 -8.22
CA TRP A 129 -9.34 -13.69 -8.47
C TRP A 129 -9.67 -13.45 -9.95
N THR A 130 -8.89 -14.02 -10.87
CA THR A 130 -9.18 -13.99 -12.31
C THR A 130 -10.46 -14.79 -12.62
N CYS A 131 -10.68 -15.91 -11.92
CA CYS A 131 -11.88 -16.73 -12.04
C CYS A 131 -13.11 -16.18 -11.31
N ALA A 132 -12.99 -15.10 -10.54
CA ALA A 132 -14.08 -14.57 -9.72
C ALA A 132 -15.39 -14.33 -10.50
N PRO A 133 -15.40 -13.75 -11.73
CA PRO A 133 -16.65 -13.54 -12.48
C PRO A 133 -17.35 -14.85 -12.80
N PHE A 134 -16.59 -15.90 -13.12
CA PHE A 134 -17.14 -17.21 -13.40
C PHE A 134 -17.74 -17.85 -12.15
N LEU A 135 -17.07 -17.76 -11.00
CA LEU A 135 -17.58 -18.30 -9.72
C LEU A 135 -18.84 -17.56 -9.26
N VAL A 136 -18.87 -16.23 -9.40
CA VAL A 136 -20.03 -15.40 -9.06
C VAL A 136 -21.19 -15.69 -10.01
N ALA A 137 -20.95 -15.78 -11.32
CA ALA A 137 -21.99 -16.12 -12.30
C ALA A 137 -22.53 -17.53 -12.08
N LEU A 138 -21.65 -18.53 -11.90
CA LEU A 138 -22.04 -19.92 -11.68
C LEU A 138 -22.90 -20.09 -10.43
N SER A 139 -22.50 -19.47 -9.31
CA SER A 139 -23.26 -19.53 -8.06
C SER A 139 -24.62 -18.83 -8.21
N THR A 140 -24.65 -17.64 -8.81
CA THR A 140 -25.89 -16.87 -8.97
C THR A 140 -26.86 -17.55 -9.92
N PHE A 141 -26.41 -17.94 -11.12
CA PHE A 141 -27.24 -18.60 -12.12
C PHE A 141 -27.66 -19.99 -11.68
N GLY A 142 -26.78 -20.73 -11.01
CA GLY A 142 -27.09 -22.04 -10.43
C GLY A 142 -28.23 -21.93 -9.41
N VAL A 143 -28.15 -20.98 -8.47
CA VAL A 143 -29.23 -20.73 -7.50
C VAL A 143 -30.49 -20.22 -8.18
N PHE A 144 -30.37 -19.35 -9.19
CA PHE A 144 -31.52 -18.82 -9.94
C PHE A 144 -32.35 -19.93 -10.58
N VAL A 145 -31.70 -20.89 -11.24
CA VAL A 145 -32.37 -22.03 -11.88
C VAL A 145 -32.88 -23.05 -10.86
N MET A 146 -32.16 -23.28 -9.75
CA MET A 146 -32.56 -24.27 -8.74
C MET A 146 -33.74 -23.84 -7.85
N VAL A 147 -33.95 -22.53 -7.65
CA VAL A 147 -34.98 -22.03 -6.71
C VAL A 147 -36.40 -22.20 -7.26
N SER A 148 -36.60 -22.11 -8.58
CA SER A 148 -37.92 -22.28 -9.19
C SER A 148 -37.80 -22.68 -10.65
N ASP A 149 -38.60 -23.68 -11.06
CA ASP A 149 -38.69 -24.10 -12.47
C ASP A 149 -39.27 -23.00 -13.40
N GLN A 150 -39.88 -21.95 -12.84
CA GLN A 150 -40.37 -20.79 -13.59
C GLN A 150 -39.27 -19.77 -13.92
N ASN A 151 -38.10 -19.88 -13.29
CA ASN A 151 -36.99 -18.96 -13.49
C ASN A 151 -36.25 -19.29 -14.79
N ILE A 152 -36.70 -18.68 -15.89
CA ILE A 152 -36.03 -18.81 -17.19
C ILE A 152 -34.84 -17.84 -17.22
N LEU A 153 -33.64 -18.41 -17.29
CA LEU A 153 -32.40 -17.70 -17.54
C LEU A 153 -32.25 -17.47 -19.05
N ASP A 154 -32.71 -16.32 -19.52
CA ASP A 154 -32.49 -15.91 -20.90
C ASP A 154 -31.11 -15.26 -21.09
N ALA A 155 -30.73 -15.06 -22.37
CA ALA A 155 -29.46 -14.43 -22.70
C ALA A 155 -29.37 -13.00 -22.16
N GLN A 156 -30.48 -12.24 -22.19
CA GLN A 156 -30.51 -10.86 -21.71
C GLN A 156 -30.15 -10.78 -20.22
N LYS A 157 -30.84 -11.53 -19.36
CA LYS A 157 -30.57 -11.60 -17.92
C LYS A 157 -29.15 -12.05 -17.64
N ALA A 158 -28.66 -13.06 -18.35
CA ALA A 158 -27.30 -13.56 -18.17
C ALA A 158 -26.24 -12.49 -18.49
N PHE A 159 -26.33 -11.84 -19.66
CA PHE A 159 -25.36 -10.82 -20.08
C PHE A 159 -25.45 -9.54 -19.24
N VAL A 160 -26.66 -9.07 -18.92
CA VAL A 160 -26.86 -7.89 -18.06
C VAL A 160 -26.29 -8.15 -16.67
N SER A 161 -26.58 -9.31 -16.08
CA SER A 161 -26.11 -9.65 -14.73
C SER A 161 -24.59 -9.82 -14.69
N LEU A 162 -23.98 -10.46 -15.69
CA LEU A 162 -22.53 -10.59 -15.79
C LEU A 162 -21.85 -9.22 -15.86
N THR A 163 -22.44 -8.29 -16.62
CA THR A 163 -21.96 -6.91 -16.74
C THR A 163 -22.05 -6.18 -15.41
N LEU A 164 -23.19 -6.26 -14.71
CA LEU A 164 -23.40 -5.65 -13.41
C LEU A 164 -22.44 -6.21 -12.34
N PHE A 165 -22.22 -7.54 -12.32
CA PHE A 165 -21.24 -8.13 -11.42
C PHE A 165 -19.82 -7.64 -11.71
N ASN A 166 -19.41 -7.54 -12.97
CA ASN A 166 -18.09 -7.01 -13.33
C ASN A 166 -17.90 -5.56 -12.89
N ILE A 167 -18.93 -4.71 -13.07
CA ILE A 167 -18.93 -3.31 -12.62
C ILE A 167 -18.85 -3.22 -11.09
N LEU A 168 -19.45 -4.16 -10.36
CA LEU A 168 -19.47 -4.19 -8.89
C LEU A 168 -18.10 -4.54 -8.27
N ARG A 169 -17.23 -5.25 -9.01
CA ARG A 169 -15.90 -5.67 -8.51
C ARG A 169 -15.00 -4.49 -8.15
N PHE A 170 -14.94 -3.49 -9.02
CA PHE A 170 -14.07 -2.32 -8.82
C PHE A 170 -14.41 -1.54 -7.55
N PRO A 171 -15.65 -1.08 -7.32
CA PRO A 171 -15.99 -0.33 -6.11
C PRO A 171 -15.86 -1.19 -4.85
N LEU A 172 -16.19 -2.48 -4.87
CA LEU A 172 -15.99 -3.36 -3.72
C LEU A 172 -14.51 -3.54 -3.33
N PHE A 173 -13.61 -3.54 -4.31
CA PHE A 173 -12.17 -3.62 -4.06
C PHE A 173 -11.58 -2.26 -3.66
N MET A 174 -11.96 -1.20 -4.35
CA MET A 174 -11.40 0.14 -4.17
C MET A 174 -11.92 0.84 -2.93
N PHE A 175 -13.18 0.64 -2.54
CA PHE A 175 -13.78 1.37 -1.43
C PHE A 175 -13.02 1.17 -0.09
N PRO A 176 -12.65 -0.07 0.32
CA PRO A 176 -11.80 -0.27 1.49
C PRO A 176 -10.41 0.39 1.35
N MET A 177 -9.82 0.32 0.16
CA MET A 177 -8.50 0.91 -0.11
C MET A 177 -8.53 2.44 0.03
N VAL A 178 -9.50 3.09 -0.61
CA VAL A 178 -9.67 4.55 -0.55
C VAL A 178 -10.02 5.01 0.86
N THR A 179 -10.82 4.23 1.61
CA THR A 179 -11.10 4.52 3.03
C THR A 179 -9.81 4.51 3.85
N SER A 180 -8.94 3.52 3.65
CA SER A 180 -7.63 3.47 4.32
C SER A 180 -6.74 4.65 3.92
N SER A 181 -6.70 5.02 2.64
CA SER A 181 -5.93 6.16 2.15
C SER A 181 -6.45 7.48 2.69
N LEU A 182 -7.77 7.62 2.83
CA LEU A 182 -8.42 8.79 3.41
C LEU A 182 -8.02 8.97 4.87
N ILE A 183 -8.01 7.88 5.66
CA ILE A 183 -7.54 7.90 7.05
C ILE A 183 -6.06 8.33 7.11
N GLN A 184 -5.20 7.78 6.25
CA GLN A 184 -3.78 8.16 6.21
C GLN A 184 -3.57 9.64 5.83
N ALA A 185 -4.31 10.12 4.83
CA ALA A 185 -4.28 11.53 4.43
C ALA A 185 -4.79 12.45 5.55
N TYR A 186 -5.83 12.04 6.28
CA TYR A 186 -6.35 12.78 7.42
C TYR A 186 -5.30 12.93 8.54
N VAL A 187 -4.65 11.84 8.95
CA VAL A 187 -3.58 11.90 9.98
C VAL A 187 -2.38 12.72 9.48
N SER A 188 -2.05 12.61 8.19
CA SER A 188 -1.00 13.43 7.56
C SER A 188 -1.36 14.92 7.58
N CYS A 189 -2.62 15.26 7.34
CA CYS A 189 -3.15 16.62 7.45
C CYS A 189 -2.99 17.17 8.86
N MET A 190 -3.32 16.38 9.89
CA MET A 190 -3.15 16.78 11.29
C MET A 190 -1.69 17.09 11.63
N ARG A 191 -0.75 16.25 11.17
CA ARG A 191 0.69 16.50 11.36
C ARG A 191 1.17 17.75 10.64
N LEU A 192 0.74 17.94 9.39
CA LEU A 192 1.10 19.11 8.62
C LEU A 192 0.53 20.39 9.25
N ASN A 193 -0.72 20.36 9.71
CA ASN A 193 -1.34 21.47 10.42
C ASN A 193 -0.58 21.80 11.71
N HIS A 194 -0.21 20.79 12.50
CA HIS A 194 0.61 21.00 13.71
C HIS A 194 1.97 21.61 13.38
N PHE A 195 2.64 21.14 12.32
CA PHE A 195 3.92 21.68 11.87
C PHE A 195 3.81 23.14 11.42
N LEU A 196 2.76 23.49 10.66
CA LEU A 196 2.51 24.85 10.20
C LEU A 196 2.10 25.81 11.34
N GLN A 197 1.71 25.28 12.49
CA GLN A 197 1.38 26.04 13.70
C GLN A 197 2.57 26.15 14.68
N LEU A 198 3.74 25.61 14.34
CA LEU A 198 4.93 25.77 15.18
C LEU A 198 5.34 27.24 15.25
N ILE A 199 5.92 27.62 16.38
CA ILE A 199 6.42 28.97 16.61
C ILE A 199 7.52 29.26 15.59
N GLU A 200 7.33 30.30 14.80
CA GLU A 200 8.37 30.81 13.92
C GLU A 200 9.33 31.71 14.70
N LEU A 201 10.59 31.72 14.27
CA LEU A 201 11.57 32.65 14.82
C LEU A 201 11.13 34.08 14.47
N ILE A 202 11.06 34.96 15.47
CA ILE A 202 10.60 36.34 15.27
C ILE A 202 11.58 37.05 14.32
N PRO A 203 11.14 37.50 13.13
CA PRO A 203 11.98 38.29 12.25
C PRO A 203 12.30 39.63 12.93
N GLY A 204 13.58 39.95 13.09
CA GLY A 204 14.01 41.17 13.77
C GLY A 204 14.49 40.99 15.22
N SER A 205 14.61 39.77 15.73
CA SER A 205 15.33 39.49 16.99
C SER A 205 16.79 39.93 16.97
N VAL A 206 17.37 40.17 15.78
CA VAL A 206 18.70 40.73 15.58
C VAL A 206 18.59 41.86 14.56
N LEU A 207 18.98 43.07 14.98
CA LEU A 207 19.13 44.23 14.11
C LEU A 207 20.45 44.11 13.35
N HIS A 208 20.40 44.29 12.03
CA HIS A 208 21.58 44.29 11.18
C HIS A 208 21.86 45.74 10.77
N GLU A 209 22.65 46.44 11.58
CA GLU A 209 23.10 47.82 11.32
C GLU A 209 24.59 47.84 10.97
N ASP A 210 24.94 48.39 9.82
CA ASP A 210 26.32 48.54 9.37
C ASP A 210 27.00 49.71 10.09
N THR A 211 27.43 49.47 11.32
CA THR A 211 28.17 50.46 12.11
C THR A 211 29.68 50.28 11.89
N PRO A 212 30.40 51.26 11.34
CA PRO A 212 31.83 51.13 11.05
C PRO A 212 32.65 50.84 12.32
N GLY A 213 33.42 49.75 12.30
CA GLY A 213 34.30 49.37 13.41
C GLY A 213 33.64 48.54 14.53
N VAL A 214 32.35 48.22 14.42
CA VAL A 214 31.63 47.38 15.39
C VAL A 214 31.07 46.15 14.69
N ALA A 215 31.46 44.95 15.17
CA ALA A 215 31.04 43.69 14.55
C ALA A 215 29.70 43.16 15.08
N ALA A 216 29.43 43.32 16.38
CA ALA A 216 28.15 42.99 17.02
C ALA A 216 28.07 43.67 18.40
N VAL A 217 26.87 44.10 18.79
CA VAL A 217 26.58 44.65 20.12
C VAL A 217 25.46 43.82 20.74
N ILE A 218 25.63 43.41 22.00
CA ILE A 218 24.61 42.72 22.79
C ILE A 218 24.47 43.52 24.09
N GLU A 219 23.30 44.10 24.32
CA GLU A 219 23.00 44.83 25.55
C GLU A 219 21.84 44.16 26.29
N ARG A 220 22.09 43.62 27.49
CA ARG A 220 21.06 43.02 28.37
C ARG A 220 20.24 41.92 27.66
N GLY A 221 20.92 41.09 26.88
CA GLY A 221 20.32 39.99 26.15
C GLY A 221 20.04 38.80 27.07
N VAL A 222 18.83 38.27 27.01
CA VAL A 222 18.41 37.05 27.73
C VAL A 222 18.00 36.00 26.70
N PHE A 223 18.66 34.84 26.73
CA PHE A 223 18.48 33.80 25.72
C PHE A 223 18.20 32.45 26.38
N GLY A 224 17.22 31.73 25.84
CA GLY A 224 16.85 30.38 26.24
C GLY A 224 16.50 29.54 25.02
N TRP A 225 16.59 28.21 25.15
CA TRP A 225 16.28 27.28 24.06
C TRP A 225 14.78 27.00 23.95
N ASN A 226 14.07 26.97 25.07
CA ASN A 226 12.63 26.81 25.14
C ASN A 226 12.00 28.02 25.87
N PRO A 227 10.81 28.48 25.43
CA PRO A 227 10.10 29.58 26.10
C PRO A 227 9.70 29.27 27.56
N GLU A 228 9.56 27.99 27.89
CA GLU A 228 9.10 27.51 29.19
C GLU A 228 10.25 27.14 30.15
N GLU A 229 11.50 27.14 29.67
CA GLU A 229 12.67 26.83 30.48
C GLU A 229 13.35 28.09 31.00
N GLU A 230 14.10 27.97 32.09
CA GLU A 230 14.92 29.07 32.58
C GLU A 230 15.95 29.51 31.52
N PRO A 231 16.14 30.82 31.32
CA PRO A 231 17.10 31.32 30.35
C PRO A 231 18.52 30.85 30.67
N VAL A 232 19.25 30.41 29.65
CA VAL A 232 20.58 29.83 29.80
C VAL A 232 21.66 30.91 29.78
N LEU A 233 21.43 32.01 29.05
CA LEU A 233 22.41 33.07 28.89
C LEU A 233 21.82 34.42 29.24
N HIS A 234 22.48 35.12 30.16
CA HIS A 234 22.24 36.53 30.49
C HIS A 234 23.53 37.30 30.15
N LYS A 235 23.47 38.25 29.21
CA LYS A 235 24.63 39.05 28.75
C LYS A 235 24.36 40.55 28.78
#